data_AF-A0A9E5ZL02-F1
#
_entry.id   AF-A0A9E5ZL02-F1
#
_cell.length_a   1.000
_cell.length_b   1.000
_cell.length_c   1.000
_cell.angle_alpha   90.00
_cell.angle_beta   90.00
_cell.angle_gamma   90.00
#
_symmetry.space_group_name_H-M   'P 1'
#
loop_
_entity.id
_entity.type
_entity.pdbx_description
1 polymer ?
#
loop_
_entity_poly.entity_id
_entity_poly.type
_entity_poly.pdbx_seq_one_letter_code
_entity_poly.pdbx_strand_id
1 'polypeptide(L)'
;MAVPAQKIKDRLKAKFPKANLSTKRLDALADRLSKKPADDADDAAIDVVLDNANDFMPFEDIAKDDDRTRTLEAKAKDPVPKTAEEIEADRVAKEKEEAAIKAQGEAPEWAKIMIANNTKMAEEITELKQGKVTDNKRELAKKAFDSSDALKGLKPEIKEKWLGRIDLESETSFEDQVKGLETEHSDLVQTHANSQEYPGAPPGSFSNTAPTAEEVSDIVDNL
;
A
#
# COMPACT_ATOMS: atom_id res chain seq x y z
N MET A 1 -33.09 28.37 1.74
CA MET A 1 -32.27 29.17 0.80
C MET A 1 -30.89 29.29 1.41
N ALA A 2 -29.83 29.42 0.61
CA ALA A 2 -28.43 29.34 1.06
C ALA A 2 -27.67 30.59 0.62
N VAL A 3 -26.68 31.01 1.41
CA VAL A 3 -25.78 32.11 1.05
C VAL A 3 -24.95 31.70 -0.18
N PRO A 4 -24.67 32.60 -1.14
CA PRO A 4 -23.82 32.27 -2.27
C PRO A 4 -22.47 31.70 -1.83
N ALA A 5 -22.08 30.55 -2.38
CA ALA A 5 -20.80 29.90 -2.04
C ALA A 5 -19.60 30.83 -2.26
N GLN A 6 -19.66 31.72 -3.25
CA GLN A 6 -18.62 32.72 -3.49
C GLN A 6 -18.41 33.66 -2.29
N LYS A 7 -19.49 34.13 -1.65
CA LYS A 7 -19.41 34.99 -0.46
C LYS A 7 -18.71 34.26 0.70
N ILE A 8 -18.98 32.97 0.88
CA ILE A 8 -18.31 32.14 1.88
C ILE A 8 -16.81 31.98 1.57
N LYS A 9 -16.43 31.74 0.30
CA LYS A 9 -15.02 31.64 -0.11
C LYS A 9 -14.25 32.93 0.18
N ASP A 10 -14.85 34.07 -0.12
CA ASP A 10 -14.22 35.37 0.06
C ASP A 10 -14.01 35.68 1.56
N ARG A 11 -15.01 35.39 2.40
CA ARG A 11 -14.88 35.51 3.86
C ARG A 11 -13.87 34.53 4.46
N LEU A 12 -13.86 33.28 3.99
CA LEU A 12 -12.91 32.25 4.44
C LEU A 12 -11.46 32.68 4.16
N LYS A 13 -11.17 33.23 2.97
CA LYS A 13 -9.84 33.75 2.64
C LYS A 13 -9.48 35.01 3.43
N ALA A 14 -10.44 35.90 3.65
CA ALA A 14 -10.21 37.13 4.40
C ALA A 14 -9.90 36.85 5.88
N LYS A 15 -10.60 35.89 6.48
CA LYS A 15 -10.49 35.58 7.91
C LYS A 15 -9.37 34.60 8.23
N PHE A 16 -9.08 33.67 7.33
CA PHE A 16 -8.02 32.65 7.48
C PHE A 16 -6.99 32.73 6.36
N PRO A 17 -6.26 33.86 6.21
CA PRO A 17 -5.31 34.04 5.11
C PRO A 17 -4.11 33.08 5.16
N LYS A 18 -3.87 32.43 6.31
CA LYS A 18 -2.80 31.44 6.50
C LYS A 18 -3.20 30.01 6.12
N ALA A 19 -4.51 29.74 6.01
CA ALA A 19 -5.01 28.45 5.55
C ALA A 19 -4.93 28.43 4.01
N ASN A 20 -3.77 28.08 3.47
CA ASN A 20 -3.50 27.92 2.03
C ASN A 20 -4.26 26.71 1.43
N LEU A 21 -5.59 26.74 1.50
CA LEU A 21 -6.46 25.68 1.02
C LEU A 21 -6.46 25.63 -0.52
N SER A 22 -6.39 24.43 -1.12
CA SER A 22 -6.62 24.30 -2.57
C SER A 22 -8.01 24.78 -2.98
N THR A 23 -8.14 25.15 -4.26
CA THR A 23 -9.41 25.52 -4.88
C THR A 23 -10.50 24.47 -4.65
N LYS A 24 -10.16 23.18 -4.77
CA LYS A 24 -11.11 22.07 -4.52
C LYS A 24 -11.62 22.05 -3.08
N ARG A 25 -10.73 22.29 -2.09
CA ARG A 25 -11.12 22.33 -0.66
C ARG A 25 -11.91 23.57 -0.32
N LEU A 26 -11.54 24.73 -0.88
CA LEU A 26 -12.31 25.96 -0.76
C LEU A 26 -13.73 25.80 -1.32
N ASP A 27 -13.88 25.14 -2.47
CA ASP A 27 -15.17 24.87 -3.09
C ASP A 27 -16.03 23.95 -2.22
N ALA A 28 -15.46 22.82 -1.77
CA ALA A 28 -16.17 21.87 -0.90
C ALA A 28 -16.58 22.48 0.46
N LEU A 29 -15.71 23.29 1.07
CA LEU A 29 -16.03 24.00 2.31
C LEU A 29 -17.11 25.05 2.10
N ALA A 30 -17.03 25.82 1.01
CA ALA A 30 -18.04 26.82 0.69
C ALA A 30 -19.42 26.20 0.39
N ASP A 31 -19.46 25.07 -0.32
CA ASP A 31 -20.71 24.35 -0.61
C ASP A 31 -21.33 23.74 0.65
N ARG A 32 -20.50 23.33 1.62
CA ARG A 32 -20.96 22.81 2.90
C ARG A 32 -21.44 23.91 3.84
N LEU A 33 -20.71 25.03 3.89
CA LEU A 33 -20.95 26.12 4.84
C LEU A 33 -21.98 27.13 4.33
N SER A 34 -22.19 27.26 3.02
CA SER A 34 -23.25 28.10 2.42
C SER A 34 -24.66 27.77 2.90
N LYS A 35 -24.89 26.51 3.31
CA LYS A 35 -26.19 26.01 3.78
C LYS A 35 -26.47 26.28 5.27
N LYS A 36 -25.48 26.80 6.01
CA LYS A 36 -25.58 26.98 7.47
C LYS A 36 -26.11 28.36 7.90
N PRO A 37 -25.61 29.49 7.37
CA PRO A 37 -26.21 30.79 7.63
C PRO A 37 -27.58 30.93 6.95
N ALA A 38 -28.40 31.86 7.44
CA ALA A 38 -29.58 32.33 6.73
C ALA A 38 -29.19 32.98 5.39
N ASP A 39 -30.11 33.03 4.43
CA ASP A 39 -29.88 33.53 3.08
C ASP A 39 -29.54 35.04 3.02
N ASP A 40 -30.00 35.81 4.00
CA ASP A 40 -29.71 37.23 4.21
C ASP A 40 -28.55 37.49 5.19
N ALA A 41 -27.81 36.43 5.60
CA ALA A 41 -26.74 36.55 6.57
C ALA A 41 -25.67 37.58 6.15
N ASP A 42 -25.38 38.48 7.08
CA ASP A 42 -24.29 39.43 6.97
C ASP A 42 -22.92 38.76 7.15
N ASP A 43 -21.88 39.53 6.91
CA ASP A 43 -20.51 39.03 6.99
C ASP A 43 -20.14 38.53 8.39
N ALA A 44 -20.73 39.11 9.44
CA ALA A 44 -20.50 38.70 10.83
C ALA A 44 -21.13 37.34 11.15
N ALA A 45 -22.34 37.07 10.66
CA ALA A 45 -23.00 35.78 10.80
C ALA A 45 -22.27 34.67 10.02
N ILE A 46 -21.75 34.98 8.83
CA ILE A 46 -20.89 34.06 8.06
C ILE A 46 -19.61 33.75 8.84
N ASP A 47 -18.98 34.78 9.41
CA ASP A 47 -17.77 34.66 10.20
C ASP A 47 -17.92 33.76 11.42
N VAL A 48 -19.07 33.80 12.10
CA VAL A 48 -19.38 32.89 13.23
C VAL A 48 -19.50 31.44 12.74
N VAL A 49 -20.10 31.21 11.57
CA VAL A 49 -20.17 29.87 10.98
C VAL A 49 -18.78 29.35 10.61
N LEU A 50 -17.91 30.23 10.11
CA LEU A 50 -16.52 29.89 9.78
C LEU A 50 -15.71 29.58 11.04
N ASP A 51 -15.87 30.34 12.13
CA ASP A 51 -15.19 30.08 13.41
C ASP A 51 -15.61 28.73 13.97
N ASN A 52 -16.92 28.48 14.04
CA ASN A 52 -17.43 27.18 14.48
C ASN A 52 -16.87 26.04 13.62
N ALA A 53 -16.80 26.21 12.31
CA ALA A 53 -16.23 25.20 11.43
C ALA A 53 -14.73 24.98 11.68
N ASN A 54 -13.98 26.06 11.92
CA ASN A 54 -12.57 26.01 12.25
C ASN A 54 -12.30 25.36 13.63
N ASP A 55 -13.19 25.55 14.60
CA ASP A 55 -13.05 24.96 15.93
C ASP A 55 -13.18 23.42 15.90
N PHE A 56 -14.07 22.89 15.07
CA PHE A 56 -14.22 21.43 14.90
C PHE A 56 -13.17 20.83 13.96
N MET A 57 -12.74 21.58 12.94
CA MET A 57 -11.76 21.13 11.96
C MET A 57 -10.92 22.34 11.52
N PRO A 58 -9.75 22.56 12.15
CA PRO A 58 -8.92 23.71 11.88
C PRO A 58 -8.55 23.80 10.40
N PHE A 59 -8.86 24.93 9.77
CA PHE A 59 -8.58 25.14 8.34
C PHE A 59 -7.08 25.08 8.03
N GLU A 60 -6.23 25.42 9.00
CA GLU A 60 -4.79 25.27 8.89
C GLU A 60 -4.35 23.81 8.80
N ASP A 61 -5.00 22.90 9.54
CA ASP A 61 -4.67 21.47 9.48
C ASP A 61 -5.17 20.84 8.18
N ILE A 62 -6.36 21.26 7.70
CA ILE A 62 -6.83 20.89 6.35
C ILE A 62 -5.83 21.36 5.29
N ALA A 63 -5.29 22.57 5.42
CA ALA A 63 -4.30 23.09 4.47
C ALA A 63 -2.98 22.31 4.52
N LYS A 64 -2.50 21.92 5.72
CA LYS A 64 -1.30 21.07 5.86
C LYS A 64 -1.47 19.71 5.20
N ASP A 65 -2.63 19.09 5.36
CA ASP A 65 -2.92 17.80 4.72
C ASP A 65 -2.94 17.95 3.19
N ASP A 66 -3.51 19.04 2.69
CA ASP A 66 -3.54 19.34 1.25
C ASP A 66 -2.15 19.60 0.68
N ASP A 67 -1.29 20.34 1.40
CA ASP A 67 0.11 20.55 1.04
C ASP A 67 0.92 19.25 1.10
N ARG A 68 0.64 18.38 2.08
CA ARG A 68 1.24 17.04 2.17
C ARG A 68 0.83 16.18 0.99
N THR A 69 -0.46 16.17 0.62
CA THR A 69 -0.95 15.45 -0.55
C THR A 69 -0.34 16.01 -1.83
N ARG A 70 -0.26 17.33 -2.01
CA ARG A 70 0.43 17.94 -3.16
C ARG A 70 1.91 17.59 -3.20
N THR A 71 2.58 17.54 -2.05
CA THR A 71 3.99 17.15 -1.97
C THR A 71 4.17 15.68 -2.31
N LEU A 72 3.27 14.80 -1.88
CA LEU A 72 3.29 13.38 -2.23
C LEU A 72 2.96 13.16 -3.71
N GLU A 73 1.98 13.86 -4.27
CA GLU A 73 1.66 13.83 -5.70
C GLU A 73 2.80 14.41 -6.54
N ALA A 74 3.46 15.48 -6.07
CA ALA A 74 4.63 16.03 -6.72
C ALA A 74 5.79 15.04 -6.67
N LYS A 75 6.08 14.43 -5.52
CA LYS A 75 7.11 13.37 -5.40
C LYS A 75 6.80 12.11 -6.20
N ALA A 76 5.52 11.79 -6.41
CA ALA A 76 5.10 10.69 -7.28
C ALA A 76 5.17 11.05 -8.77
N LYS A 77 5.21 12.34 -9.11
CA LYS A 77 5.38 12.86 -10.49
C LYS A 77 6.80 13.27 -10.80
N ASP A 78 7.59 13.58 -9.78
CA ASP A 78 9.03 13.75 -9.89
C ASP A 78 9.58 12.41 -10.35
N PRO A 79 10.18 12.34 -11.54
CA PRO A 79 10.76 11.09 -11.99
C PRO A 79 11.83 10.72 -10.97
N VAL A 80 11.65 9.57 -10.31
CA VAL A 80 12.78 8.78 -9.83
C VAL A 80 13.81 8.80 -10.97
N PRO A 81 15.09 9.13 -10.74
CA PRO A 81 16.07 9.14 -11.81
C PRO A 81 16.05 7.75 -12.45
N LYS A 82 15.42 7.70 -13.62
CA LYS A 82 15.16 6.46 -14.35
C LYS A 82 16.51 5.81 -14.58
N THR A 83 16.65 4.55 -14.20
CA THR A 83 17.81 3.76 -14.60
C THR A 83 17.88 3.75 -16.13
N ALA A 84 19.07 3.55 -16.70
CA ALA A 84 19.23 3.50 -18.15
C ALA A 84 18.27 2.49 -18.83
N GLU A 85 17.88 1.45 -18.10
CA GLU A 85 16.89 0.44 -18.50
C GLU A 85 15.46 1.00 -18.56
N GLU A 86 15.04 1.85 -17.62
CA GLU A 86 13.72 2.51 -17.66
C GLU A 86 13.63 3.60 -18.71
N ILE A 87 14.74 4.30 -19.01
CA ILE A 87 14.80 5.29 -20.11
C ILE A 87 14.61 4.59 -21.45
N GLU A 88 15.25 3.44 -21.63
CA GLU A 88 15.13 2.64 -22.85
C GLU A 88 13.74 1.99 -22.96
N ALA A 89 13.16 1.53 -21.84
CA ALA A 89 11.79 1.04 -21.80
C ALA A 89 10.77 2.12 -22.21
N ASP A 90 10.94 3.35 -21.73
CA ASP A 90 10.09 4.49 -22.12
C ASP A 90 10.25 4.89 -23.59
N ARG A 91 11.47 4.83 -24.13
CA ARG A 91 11.74 5.09 -25.54
C ARG A 91 11.07 4.04 -26.42
N VAL A 92 11.22 2.77 -26.05
CA VAL A 92 10.59 1.63 -26.74
C VAL A 92 9.07 1.71 -26.61
N ALA A 93 8.52 2.11 -25.46
CA ALA A 93 7.08 2.30 -25.27
C ALA A 93 6.52 3.42 -26.15
N LYS A 94 7.20 4.57 -26.23
CA LYS A 94 6.84 5.67 -27.14
C LYS A 94 6.93 5.28 -28.62
N GLU A 95 7.98 4.58 -29.03
CA GLU A 95 8.12 4.09 -30.40
C GLU A 95 7.02 3.07 -30.75
N LYS A 96 6.60 2.25 -29.79
CA LYS A 96 5.51 1.28 -29.95
C LYS A 96 4.14 1.96 -29.99
N GLU A 97 3.94 3.03 -29.23
CA GLU A 97 2.74 3.88 -29.27
C GLU A 97 2.63 4.63 -30.61
N GLU A 98 3.72 5.24 -31.10
CA GLU A 98 3.76 5.87 -32.43
C GLU A 98 3.55 4.86 -33.56
N ALA A 99 4.10 3.65 -33.44
CA ALA A 99 3.87 2.57 -34.39
C ALA A 99 2.42 2.07 -34.37
N ALA A 100 1.79 1.97 -33.19
CA ALA A 100 0.38 1.60 -33.06
C ALA A 100 -0.56 2.68 -33.64
N ILE A 101 -0.24 3.95 -33.45
CA ILE A 101 -0.96 5.10 -34.03
C ILE A 101 -0.84 5.13 -35.57
N LYS A 102 0.33 4.74 -36.11
CA LYS A 102 0.55 4.59 -37.57
C LYS A 102 -0.12 3.35 -38.16
N ALA A 103 -0.21 2.25 -37.40
CA ALA A 103 -0.83 1.00 -37.85
C ALA A 103 -2.37 1.07 -37.93
N GLN A 104 -3.00 2.03 -37.24
CA GLN A 104 -4.44 2.29 -37.30
C GLN A 104 -4.71 3.41 -38.32
N GLY A 105 -4.98 3.05 -39.57
CA GLY A 105 -5.34 4.00 -40.64
C GLY A 105 -6.53 4.91 -40.31
N GLU A 106 -6.63 6.06 -41.00
CA GLU A 106 -7.71 7.08 -41.11
C GLU A 106 -8.70 7.33 -39.95
N ALA A 107 -8.44 6.89 -38.72
CA ALA A 107 -9.20 7.32 -37.55
C ALA A 107 -8.77 8.76 -37.18
N PRO A 108 -9.72 9.66 -36.88
CA PRO A 108 -9.39 11.00 -36.37
C PRO A 108 -8.48 10.91 -35.14
N GLU A 109 -7.60 11.90 -34.92
CA GLU A 109 -6.63 11.89 -33.81
C GLU A 109 -7.28 11.61 -32.44
N TRP A 110 -8.47 12.16 -32.19
CA TRP A 110 -9.22 11.92 -30.95
C TRP A 110 -9.60 10.43 -30.76
N ALA A 111 -9.87 9.71 -31.85
CA ALA A 111 -10.23 8.28 -31.79
C ALA A 111 -9.00 7.42 -31.52
N LYS A 112 -7.84 7.77 -32.10
CA LYS A 112 -6.57 7.09 -31.81
C LYS A 112 -6.16 7.28 -30.35
N ILE A 113 -6.29 8.50 -29.82
CA ILE A 113 -6.03 8.82 -28.41
C ILE A 113 -6.98 8.01 -27.50
N MET A 114 -8.26 7.91 -27.85
CA MET A 114 -9.23 7.14 -27.07
C MET A 114 -8.91 5.64 -27.08
N ILE A 115 -8.50 5.08 -28.23
CA ILE A 115 -8.10 3.67 -28.34
C ILE A 115 -6.84 3.42 -27.50
N ALA A 116 -5.83 4.28 -27.58
CA ALA A 116 -4.61 4.18 -26.78
C ALA A 116 -4.89 4.26 -25.27
N ASN A 117 -5.79 5.15 -24.86
CA ASN A 117 -6.23 5.23 -23.45
C ASN A 117 -6.98 3.98 -23.02
N ASN A 118 -7.86 3.43 -23.87
CA ASN A 118 -8.60 2.21 -23.56
C ASN A 118 -7.67 0.99 -23.45
N THR A 119 -6.64 0.88 -24.31
CA THR A 119 -5.64 -0.19 -24.21
C THR A 119 -4.82 -0.06 -22.93
N LYS A 120 -4.39 1.17 -22.58
CA LYS A 120 -3.67 1.42 -21.32
C LYS A 120 -4.54 1.09 -20.09
N MET A 121 -5.81 1.50 -20.08
CA MET A 121 -6.73 1.13 -19.01
C MET A 121 -6.96 -0.38 -18.94
N ALA A 122 -6.97 -1.09 -20.06
CA ALA A 122 -7.09 -2.54 -20.07
C ALA A 122 -5.85 -3.20 -19.43
N GLU A 123 -4.65 -2.71 -19.73
CA GLU A 123 -3.38 -3.14 -19.11
C GLU A 123 -3.39 -2.92 -17.60
N GLU A 124 -3.74 -1.71 -17.13
CA GLU A 124 -3.86 -1.38 -15.70
C GLU A 124 -4.89 -2.27 -14.98
N ILE A 125 -6.03 -2.58 -15.63
CA ILE A 125 -7.04 -3.50 -15.09
C ILE A 125 -6.48 -4.93 -14.99
N THR A 126 -5.69 -5.38 -15.96
CA THR A 126 -5.07 -6.71 -15.90
C THR A 126 -4.03 -6.80 -14.79
N GLU A 127 -3.20 -5.77 -14.62
CA GLU A 127 -2.23 -5.68 -13.53
C GLU A 127 -2.93 -5.65 -12.16
N LEU A 128 -4.00 -4.87 -12.00
CA LEU A 128 -4.80 -4.84 -10.77
C LEU A 128 -5.45 -6.20 -10.46
N LYS A 129 -5.94 -6.90 -11.49
CA LYS A 129 -6.49 -8.25 -11.31
C LYS A 129 -5.41 -9.25 -10.90
N GLN A 130 -4.23 -9.18 -11.52
CA GLN A 130 -3.10 -10.01 -11.17
C GLN A 130 -2.64 -9.73 -9.72
N GLY A 131 -2.53 -8.46 -9.33
CA GLY A 131 -2.21 -8.06 -7.95
C GLY A 131 -3.20 -8.63 -6.92
N LYS A 132 -4.51 -8.56 -7.20
CA LYS A 132 -5.52 -9.18 -6.35
C LYS A 132 -5.41 -10.71 -6.29
N VAL A 133 -5.04 -11.35 -7.40
CA VAL A 133 -4.82 -12.81 -7.43
C VAL A 133 -3.60 -13.18 -6.58
N THR A 134 -2.50 -12.44 -6.68
CA THR A 134 -1.30 -12.67 -5.87
C THR A 134 -1.56 -12.43 -4.38
N ASP A 135 -2.33 -11.40 -4.03
CA ASP A 135 -2.71 -11.13 -2.63
C ASP A 135 -3.57 -12.26 -2.06
N ASN A 136 -4.57 -12.72 -2.83
CA ASN A 136 -5.42 -13.85 -2.43
C ASN A 136 -4.60 -15.15 -2.26
N LYS A 137 -3.68 -15.44 -3.18
CA LYS A 137 -2.77 -16.60 -3.08
C LYS A 137 -1.88 -16.50 -1.85
N ARG A 138 -1.34 -15.31 -1.54
CA ARG A 138 -0.53 -15.07 -0.34
C ARG A 138 -1.35 -15.23 0.95
N GLU A 139 -2.61 -14.81 0.97
CA GLU A 139 -3.51 -15.04 2.11
C GLU A 139 -3.81 -16.53 2.32
N LEU A 140 -4.03 -17.29 1.25
CA LEU A 140 -4.20 -18.75 1.30
C LEU A 140 -2.94 -19.46 1.80
N ALA A 141 -1.78 -19.09 1.28
CA ALA A 141 -0.48 -19.58 1.76
C ALA A 141 -0.29 -19.30 3.27
N LYS A 142 -0.67 -18.09 3.72
CA LYS A 142 -0.63 -17.74 5.15
C LYS A 142 -1.57 -18.60 5.98
N LYS A 143 -2.79 -18.89 5.50
CA LYS A 143 -3.73 -19.79 6.20
C LYS A 143 -3.21 -21.21 6.30
N ALA A 144 -2.62 -21.75 5.22
CA ALA A 144 -2.01 -23.07 5.23
C ALA A 144 -0.83 -23.12 6.24
N PHE A 145 0.01 -22.10 6.24
CA PHE A 145 1.11 -21.96 7.20
C PHE A 145 0.63 -21.83 8.65
N ASP A 146 -0.41 -21.03 8.91
CA ASP A 146 -0.97 -20.84 10.26
C ASP A 146 -1.68 -22.08 10.81
N SER A 147 -2.07 -22.99 9.92
CA SER A 147 -2.67 -24.28 10.27
C SER A 147 -1.62 -25.34 10.66
N SER A 148 -0.34 -25.08 10.41
CA SER A 148 0.76 -25.96 10.78
C SER A 148 1.03 -25.94 12.28
N ASP A 149 1.07 -27.11 12.92
CA ASP A 149 1.42 -27.20 14.34
C ASP A 149 2.90 -26.87 14.62
N ALA A 150 3.78 -27.16 13.66
CA ALA A 150 5.22 -26.92 13.78
C ALA A 150 5.59 -25.46 13.50
N LEU A 151 4.92 -24.82 12.54
CA LEU A 151 5.30 -23.49 12.05
C LEU A 151 4.47 -22.34 12.64
N LYS A 152 3.28 -22.61 13.21
CA LYS A 152 2.42 -21.56 13.80
C LYS A 152 3.05 -20.80 14.98
N GLY A 153 3.97 -21.46 15.70
CA GLY A 153 4.63 -20.92 16.90
C GLY A 153 5.86 -20.05 16.61
N LEU A 154 6.25 -19.90 15.34
CA LEU A 154 7.42 -19.11 14.97
C LEU A 154 7.22 -17.62 15.27
N LYS A 155 8.30 -16.94 15.65
CA LYS A 155 8.29 -15.47 15.81
C LYS A 155 7.86 -14.80 14.49
N PRO A 156 7.19 -13.63 14.57
CA PRO A 156 6.68 -12.94 13.38
C PRO A 156 7.74 -12.68 12.30
N GLU A 157 8.96 -12.35 12.70
CA GLU A 157 10.07 -12.05 11.79
C GLU A 157 10.54 -13.28 11.00
N ILE A 158 10.63 -14.44 11.65
CA ILE A 158 10.94 -15.71 10.99
C ILE A 158 9.78 -16.12 10.10
N LYS A 159 8.56 -16.01 10.61
CA LYS A 159 7.34 -16.40 9.90
C LYS A 159 7.22 -15.71 8.54
N GLU A 160 7.54 -14.42 8.46
CA GLU A 160 7.55 -13.70 7.17
C GLU A 160 8.62 -14.23 6.21
N LYS A 161 9.83 -14.54 6.71
CA LYS A 161 10.90 -15.15 5.89
C LYS A 161 10.48 -16.50 5.32
N TRP A 162 9.81 -17.34 6.12
CA TRP A 162 9.36 -18.67 5.71
C TRP A 162 8.15 -18.61 4.78
N LEU A 163 7.17 -17.72 5.04
CA LEU A 163 6.07 -17.44 4.11
C LEU A 163 6.58 -16.94 2.75
N GLY A 164 7.69 -16.19 2.74
CA GLY A 164 8.36 -15.75 1.51
C GLY A 164 8.98 -16.88 0.68
N ARG A 165 9.13 -18.09 1.23
CA ARG A 165 9.61 -19.28 0.51
C ARG A 165 8.49 -20.03 -0.20
N ILE A 166 7.23 -19.73 0.11
CA ILE A 166 6.08 -20.35 -0.57
C ILE A 166 6.00 -19.77 -1.98
N ASP A 167 6.10 -20.64 -2.97
CA ASP A 167 5.94 -20.28 -4.37
C ASP A 167 4.45 -20.21 -4.72
N LEU A 168 3.99 -18.98 -5.00
CA LEU A 168 2.59 -18.65 -5.33
C LEU A 168 2.20 -19.11 -6.74
N GLU A 169 3.16 -19.39 -7.61
CA GLU A 169 2.93 -19.80 -9.00
C GLU A 169 3.25 -21.28 -9.23
N SER A 170 3.68 -22.00 -8.20
CA SER A 170 3.94 -23.44 -8.27
C SER A 170 2.66 -24.24 -8.55
N GLU A 171 2.81 -25.32 -9.31
CA GLU A 171 1.76 -26.33 -9.50
C GLU A 171 1.53 -27.18 -8.23
N THR A 172 2.47 -27.12 -7.28
CA THR A 172 2.36 -27.82 -5.99
C THR A 172 1.44 -27.07 -5.04
N SER A 173 0.54 -27.79 -4.36
CA SER A 173 -0.40 -27.23 -3.39
C SER A 173 0.33 -26.49 -2.25
N PHE A 174 -0.29 -25.44 -1.71
CA PHE A 174 0.30 -24.71 -0.58
C PHE A 174 0.44 -25.60 0.64
N GLU A 175 -0.46 -26.56 0.83
CA GLU A 175 -0.40 -27.55 1.89
C GLU A 175 0.85 -28.44 1.77
N ASP A 176 1.22 -28.86 0.56
CA ASP A 176 2.40 -29.70 0.36
C ASP A 176 3.70 -28.90 0.45
N GLN A 177 3.69 -27.64 -0.01
CA GLN A 177 4.82 -26.73 0.20
C GLN A 177 5.04 -26.47 1.70
N VAL A 178 3.97 -26.22 2.45
CA VAL A 178 4.03 -26.02 3.91
C VAL A 178 4.52 -27.28 4.62
N LYS A 179 4.08 -28.49 4.22
CA LYS A 179 4.64 -29.75 4.77
C LYS A 179 6.14 -29.92 4.50
N GLY A 180 6.61 -29.50 3.33
CA GLY A 180 8.04 -29.46 3.03
C GLY A 180 8.78 -28.57 4.03
N LEU A 181 8.26 -27.36 4.26
CA LEU A 181 8.78 -26.43 5.26
C LEU A 181 8.69 -26.98 6.70
N GLU A 182 7.63 -27.70 7.06
CA GLU A 182 7.52 -28.36 8.36
C GLU A 182 8.61 -29.42 8.58
N THR A 183 8.92 -30.18 7.52
CA THR A 183 9.97 -31.20 7.55
C THR A 183 11.34 -30.53 7.71
N GLU A 184 11.62 -29.48 6.93
CA GLU A 184 12.86 -28.69 7.06
C GLU A 184 13.01 -28.08 8.45
N HIS A 185 11.93 -27.51 9.00
CA HIS A 185 11.94 -26.96 10.36
C HIS A 185 12.23 -28.04 11.40
N SER A 186 11.59 -29.21 11.29
CA SER A 186 11.82 -30.34 12.20
C SER A 186 13.23 -30.90 12.10
N ASP A 187 13.79 -30.99 10.90
CA ASP A 187 15.17 -31.41 10.66
C ASP A 187 16.17 -30.40 11.24
N LEU A 188 15.92 -29.10 11.10
CA LEU A 188 16.73 -28.04 11.72
C LEU A 188 16.69 -28.12 13.25
N VAL A 189 15.52 -28.35 13.84
CA VAL A 189 15.37 -28.58 15.29
C VAL A 189 16.20 -29.78 15.73
N GLN A 190 16.07 -30.90 15.03
CA GLN A 190 16.74 -32.15 15.40
C GLN A 190 18.26 -32.07 15.19
N THR A 191 18.73 -31.51 14.09
CA THR A 191 20.17 -31.30 13.83
C THR A 191 20.77 -30.38 14.87
N HIS A 192 20.08 -29.33 15.28
CA HIS A 192 20.55 -28.48 16.36
C HIS A 192 20.59 -29.24 17.71
N ALA A 193 19.52 -29.96 18.07
CA ALA A 193 19.48 -30.78 19.28
C ALA A 193 20.65 -31.78 19.33
N ASN A 194 20.93 -32.45 18.21
CA ASN A 194 22.06 -33.37 18.06
C ASN A 194 23.42 -32.64 18.12
N SER A 195 23.50 -31.38 17.66
CA SER A 195 24.74 -30.59 17.65
C SER A 195 25.12 -30.00 19.01
N GLN A 196 24.13 -29.75 19.87
CA GLN A 196 24.32 -29.31 21.26
C GLN A 196 24.84 -30.43 22.17
N GLU A 197 24.88 -31.68 21.69
CA GLU A 197 25.25 -32.86 22.49
C GLU A 197 26.78 -33.15 22.56
N TYR A 198 27.66 -32.23 22.13
CA TYR A 198 29.11 -32.34 22.38
C TYR A 198 29.69 -31.02 22.92
N PRO A 199 30.04 -30.97 24.22
CA PRO A 199 31.26 -31.61 24.68
C PRO A 199 30.96 -32.72 25.68
N GLY A 200 31.56 -33.90 25.48
CA GLY A 200 31.32 -35.09 26.31
C GLY A 200 31.36 -34.78 27.81
N ALA A 201 30.23 -35.01 28.49
CA ALA A 201 30.14 -34.98 29.94
C ALA A 201 30.36 -36.39 30.52
N PRO A 202 30.88 -36.50 31.76
CA PRO A 202 31.27 -37.76 32.38
C PRO A 202 30.08 -38.71 32.50
N PRO A 203 30.31 -40.03 32.64
CA PRO A 203 29.23 -41.01 32.58
C PRO A 203 28.28 -40.80 33.75
N GLY A 204 27.06 -40.32 33.48
CA GLY A 204 26.04 -40.29 34.52
C GLY A 204 24.93 -39.24 34.46
N SER A 205 24.48 -38.75 33.30
CA SER A 205 23.15 -38.11 33.23
C SER A 205 22.69 -37.92 31.79
N PHE A 206 22.00 -38.91 31.22
CA PHE A 206 21.21 -38.71 30.00
C PHE A 206 19.85 -38.12 30.39
N SER A 207 19.74 -36.79 30.39
CA SER A 207 18.43 -36.13 30.33
C SER A 207 18.09 -35.91 28.86
N ASN A 208 17.31 -36.83 28.29
CA ASN A 208 16.75 -36.75 26.94
C ASN A 208 15.59 -35.74 26.94
N THR A 209 15.88 -34.47 27.16
CA THR A 209 14.88 -33.41 27.19
C THR A 209 14.78 -32.80 25.81
N ALA A 210 13.64 -32.98 25.15
CA ALA A 210 13.38 -32.37 23.86
C ALA A 210 13.52 -30.84 23.97
N PRO A 211 14.15 -30.18 22.98
CA PRO A 211 14.33 -28.73 23.00
C PRO A 211 12.97 -28.01 23.04
N THR A 212 12.93 -26.92 23.79
CA THR A 212 11.72 -26.10 23.90
C THR A 212 11.52 -25.26 22.63
N ALA A 213 10.27 -24.90 22.32
CA ALA A 213 9.94 -24.09 21.15
C ALA A 213 10.62 -22.70 21.14
N GLU A 214 10.95 -22.18 22.33
CA GLU A 214 11.64 -20.91 22.52
C GLU A 214 13.12 -21.02 22.13
N GLU A 215 13.79 -22.10 22.57
CA GLU A 215 15.17 -22.39 22.18
C GLU A 215 15.28 -22.59 20.66
N VAL A 216 14.33 -23.32 20.06
CA VAL A 216 14.24 -23.52 18.60
C VAL A 216 14.10 -22.20 17.85
N SER A 217 13.24 -21.30 18.31
CA SER A 217 13.03 -20.02 17.65
C SER A 217 14.28 -19.14 17.68
N ASP A 218 15.00 -19.10 18.79
CA ASP A 218 16.23 -18.29 18.93
C ASP A 218 17.35 -18.77 17.99
N ILE A 219 17.34 -20.04 17.59
CA ILE A 219 18.33 -20.62 16.67
C ILE A 219 18.00 -20.27 15.23
N VAL A 220 16.72 -20.40 14.84
CA VAL A 220 16.26 -20.01 13.50
C VAL A 220 16.41 -18.49 13.30
N ASP A 221 16.35 -17.69 14.37
CA ASP A 221 16.61 -16.25 14.32
C ASP A 221 18.08 -15.89 13.99
N ASN A 222 19.03 -16.77 14.32
CA ASN A 222 20.47 -16.54 14.15
C ASN A 222 21.05 -17.13 12.84
N LEU A 223 20.20 -17.69 11.96
CA LEU A 223 20.51 -18.18 10.61
C LEU A 223 20.02 -17.19 9.53
#